data_AF-A0A7C5MZK9-F1
#
_entry.id   AF-A0A7C5MZK9-F1
#
_cell.length_a   1.000
_cell.length_b   1.000
_cell.length_c   1.000
_cell.angle_alpha   90.00
_cell.angle_beta   90.00
_cell.angle_gamma   90.00
#
_symmetry.space_group_name_H-M   'P 1'
#
loop_
_entity.id
_entity.type
_entity.pdbx_description
1 polymer ?
#
loop_
_entity_poly.entity_id
_entity_poly.type
_entity_poly.pdbx_seq_one_letter_code
_entity_poly.pdbx_strand_id
1 'polypeptide(L)'
;MKKLSILLTTFILLYFSMSLRAQSVQRCNAPAILDDLSPEVYAATLQSRDQVNARHNLPVSTLRQRCHRTFHIPVVFHVIHNRSTDSISAAQIQTQMTVLNEDFRKKASTPAFGSGVDANIEFHLATRDPQGFLTTGITYTKDS
;
A
#
# COMPACT_ATOMS: atom_id res chain seq x y z
N MET A 1 27.64 -25.46 48.66
CA MET A 1 27.66 -25.76 47.20
C MET A 1 26.35 -25.40 46.48
N LYS A 2 25.16 -25.68 47.04
CA LYS A 2 23.87 -25.39 46.39
C LYS A 2 23.62 -23.90 46.07
N LYS A 3 24.03 -22.98 46.96
CA LYS A 3 23.88 -21.52 46.78
C LYS A 3 24.74 -20.95 45.64
N LEU A 4 25.94 -21.50 45.44
CA LEU A 4 26.84 -21.08 44.36
C LEU A 4 26.34 -21.57 43.00
N SER A 5 25.77 -22.78 42.96
CA SER A 5 25.15 -23.34 41.76
C SER A 5 23.91 -22.54 41.31
N ILE A 6 23.08 -22.08 42.25
CA ILE A 6 21.91 -21.22 41.96
C ILE A 6 22.34 -19.83 41.44
N LEU A 7 23.41 -19.26 42.00
CA LEU A 7 23.91 -17.96 41.55
C LEU A 7 24.49 -18.03 40.12
N LEU A 8 25.16 -19.14 39.79
CA LEU A 8 25.74 -19.33 38.45
C LEU A 8 24.64 -19.56 37.39
N THR A 9 23.61 -20.34 37.71
CA THR A 9 22.51 -20.62 36.77
C THR A 9 21.64 -19.40 36.51
N THR A 10 21.36 -18.59 37.53
CA THR A 10 20.63 -17.32 37.37
C THR A 10 21.39 -16.31 36.52
N PHE A 11 22.72 -16.23 36.67
CA PHE A 11 23.55 -15.36 35.84
C PHE A 11 23.57 -15.78 34.37
N ILE A 12 23.65 -17.09 34.10
CA ILE A 12 23.62 -17.65 32.73
C ILE A 12 22.26 -17.39 32.05
N LEU A 13 21.15 -17.54 32.78
CA LEU A 13 19.80 -17.24 32.28
C LEU A 13 19.59 -15.73 31.99
N LEU A 14 20.16 -14.86 32.83
CA LEU A 14 20.13 -13.41 32.61
C LEU A 14 20.96 -12.99 31.38
N TYR A 15 22.10 -13.65 31.16
CA TYR A 15 22.95 -13.39 30.00
C TYR A 15 22.31 -13.87 28.70
N PHE A 16 21.64 -15.03 28.71
CA PHE A 16 20.96 -15.58 27.54
C PHE A 16 19.76 -14.73 27.09
N SER A 17 19.06 -14.07 28.02
CA SER A 17 17.92 -13.21 27.69
C SER A 17 18.32 -11.84 27.10
N MET A 18 19.56 -11.38 27.31
CA MET A 18 20.07 -10.15 26.69
C MET A 18 20.51 -10.32 25.23
N SER A 19 20.73 -11.54 24.74
CA SER A 19 21.18 -11.81 23.37
C SER A 19 20.06 -11.92 22.32
N LEU A 20 18.79 -11.77 22.70
CA LEU A 20 17.63 -11.98 21.79
C LEU A 20 17.14 -10.73 21.05
N ARG A 21 17.93 -9.64 20.99
CA ARG A 21 17.50 -8.41 20.29
C ARG A 21 18.32 -8.12 19.05
N ALA A 22 17.97 -8.77 17.93
CA ALA A 22 18.26 -8.26 16.60
C ALA A 22 17.40 -8.95 15.53
N GLN A 23 16.08 -8.69 15.52
CA GLN A 23 15.27 -8.96 14.34
C GLN A 23 15.14 -7.64 13.59
N SER A 24 15.99 -7.44 12.59
CA SER A 24 15.81 -6.36 11.63
C SER A 24 14.51 -6.63 10.88
N VAL A 25 13.54 -5.74 11.02
CA VAL A 25 12.29 -5.86 10.28
C VAL A 25 12.59 -5.51 8.82
N GLN A 26 12.66 -6.51 7.95
CA GLN A 26 12.73 -6.32 6.50
C GLN A 26 11.36 -5.78 6.03
N ARG A 27 11.25 -4.45 5.95
CA ARG A 27 9.97 -3.76 5.65
C ARG A 27 9.62 -3.72 4.16
N CYS A 28 10.57 -4.02 3.28
CA CYS A 28 10.42 -3.88 1.83
C CYS A 28 11.27 -4.96 1.11
N ASN A 29 10.93 -5.31 -0.14
CA ASN A 29 11.72 -6.24 -0.97
C ASN A 29 13.01 -5.60 -1.56
N ALA A 30 13.20 -4.30 -1.33
CA ALA A 30 14.36 -3.53 -1.80
C ALA A 30 15.75 -4.00 -1.31
N PRO A 31 15.92 -4.60 -0.11
CA PRO A 31 17.23 -5.10 0.33
C PRO A 31 17.66 -6.33 -0.48
N ALA A 32 16.74 -7.23 -0.84
CA ALA A 32 17.08 -8.46 -1.58
C ALA A 32 17.66 -8.16 -2.97
N ILE A 33 17.19 -7.10 -3.62
CA ILE A 33 17.70 -6.67 -4.93
C ILE A 33 19.14 -6.14 -4.83
N LEU A 34 19.57 -5.65 -3.66
CA LEU A 34 20.92 -5.12 -3.48
C LEU A 34 21.99 -6.22 -3.41
N ASP A 35 21.63 -7.42 -2.96
CA ASP A 35 22.57 -8.52 -2.75
C ASP A 35 23.08 -9.11 -4.08
N ASP A 36 22.33 -8.93 -5.17
CA ASP A 36 22.68 -9.40 -6.52
C ASP A 36 23.47 -8.36 -7.35
N LEU A 37 23.76 -7.18 -6.79
CA LEU A 37 24.45 -6.10 -7.52
C LEU A 37 25.97 -6.26 -7.52
N SER A 38 26.61 -5.81 -8.59
CA SER A 38 28.07 -5.66 -8.59
C SER A 38 28.50 -4.61 -7.56
N PRO A 39 29.73 -4.69 -7.00
CA PRO A 39 30.19 -3.79 -5.95
C PRO A 39 30.08 -2.29 -6.31
N GLU A 40 30.31 -1.95 -7.59
CA GLU A 40 30.21 -0.58 -8.10
C GLU A 40 28.76 -0.09 -8.12
N VAL A 41 27.83 -0.90 -8.63
CA VAL A 41 26.41 -0.56 -8.71
C VAL A 41 25.78 -0.53 -7.31
N TYR A 42 26.23 -1.39 -6.40
CA TYR A 42 25.84 -1.38 -5.00
C TYR A 42 26.17 -0.05 -4.32
N ALA A 43 27.42 0.41 -4.44
CA ALA A 43 27.87 1.68 -3.85
C ALA A 43 27.11 2.89 -4.41
N ALA A 44 26.91 2.95 -5.73
CA ALA A 44 26.12 4.00 -6.38
C ALA A 44 24.64 3.98 -5.94
N THR A 45 24.07 2.80 -5.75
CA THR A 45 22.69 2.62 -5.29
C THR A 45 22.51 3.08 -3.84
N LEU A 46 23.45 2.76 -2.95
CA LEU A 46 23.44 3.26 -1.58
C LEU A 46 23.52 4.78 -1.53
N GLN A 47 24.45 5.39 -2.28
CA GLN A 47 24.58 6.84 -2.35
C GLN A 47 23.29 7.50 -2.87
N SER A 48 22.65 6.92 -3.88
CA SER A 48 21.38 7.40 -4.41
C SER A 48 20.26 7.30 -3.37
N ARG A 49 20.21 6.20 -2.59
CA ARG A 49 19.26 6.02 -1.50
C ARG A 49 19.45 7.04 -0.39
N ASP A 50 20.68 7.32 0.02
CA ASP A 50 20.99 8.30 1.05
C ASP A 50 20.59 9.71 0.62
N GLN A 51 20.79 10.06 -0.65
CA GLN A 51 20.33 11.34 -1.19
C GLN A 51 18.81 11.48 -1.19
N VAL A 52 18.08 10.43 -1.58
CA VAL A 52 16.62 10.41 -1.54
C VAL A 52 16.12 10.50 -0.09
N ASN A 53 16.69 9.72 0.82
CA ASN A 53 16.36 9.75 2.24
C ASN A 53 16.64 11.13 2.86
N ALA A 54 17.79 11.74 2.54
CA ALA A 54 18.14 13.07 3.01
C ALA A 54 17.18 14.16 2.50
N ARG A 55 16.72 14.06 1.24
CA ARG A 55 15.69 14.96 0.67
C ARG A 55 14.32 14.79 1.33
N HIS A 56 14.02 13.61 1.85
CA HIS A 56 12.75 13.29 2.50
C HIS A 56 12.78 13.34 4.03
N ASN A 57 13.89 13.75 4.66
CA ASN A 57 14.01 13.99 6.10
C ASN A 57 13.30 15.28 6.57
N LEU A 58 12.14 15.58 5.99
CA LEU A 58 11.24 16.57 6.58
C LEU A 58 10.64 15.94 7.84
N PRO A 59 10.67 16.65 9.00
CA PRO A 59 9.96 16.18 10.18
C PRO A 59 8.51 15.90 9.79
N VAL A 60 8.04 14.67 10.04
CA VAL A 60 6.64 14.29 9.76
C VAL A 60 5.67 15.25 10.45
N SER A 61 6.10 15.94 11.52
CA SER A 61 5.36 17.01 12.19
C SER A 61 5.05 18.22 11.30
N THR A 62 5.91 18.59 10.33
CA THR A 62 5.70 19.74 9.43
C THR A 62 4.82 19.40 8.23
N LEU A 63 4.75 18.12 7.85
CA LEU A 63 3.86 17.62 6.79
C LEU A 63 2.47 17.19 7.33
N ARG A 64 2.27 17.26 8.64
CA ARG A 64 1.04 16.80 9.32
C ARG A 64 -0.09 17.81 9.36
N GLN A 65 -0.07 18.84 8.52
CA GLN A 65 -1.35 19.38 8.06
C GLN A 65 -1.86 18.50 6.92
N ARG A 66 -2.18 17.24 7.28
CA ARG A 66 -3.13 16.45 6.50
C ARG A 66 -4.42 17.25 6.54
N CYS A 67 -4.63 18.04 5.49
CA CYS A 67 -5.96 18.33 5.01
C CYS A 67 -6.66 16.97 4.93
N HIS A 68 -7.44 16.63 5.95
CA HIS A 68 -8.23 15.41 6.01
C HIS A 68 -9.43 15.58 5.08
N ARG A 69 -9.12 15.83 3.81
CA ARG A 69 -10.08 15.99 2.74
C ARG A 69 -10.11 14.68 1.99
N THR A 70 -11.30 14.13 1.87
CA THR A 70 -11.56 13.03 0.97
C THR A 70 -11.58 13.58 -0.46
N PHE A 71 -10.79 12.98 -1.34
CA PHE A 71 -10.82 13.25 -2.77
C PHE A 71 -11.85 12.35 -3.43
N HIS A 72 -12.87 12.95 -4.04
CA HIS A 72 -13.87 12.22 -4.79
C HIS A 72 -13.47 12.21 -6.27
N ILE A 73 -13.29 11.01 -6.82
CA ILE A 73 -12.90 10.79 -8.21
C ILE A 73 -14.10 10.23 -8.96
N PRO A 74 -14.72 10.98 -9.90
CA PRO A 74 -15.71 10.43 -10.81
C PRO A 74 -15.03 9.51 -11.82
N VAL A 75 -15.57 8.31 -12.01
CA VAL A 75 -15.03 7.27 -12.88
C VAL A 75 -16.01 6.97 -14.00
N VAL A 76 -15.50 6.77 -15.21
CA VAL A 76 -16.23 6.23 -16.35
C VAL A 76 -15.67 4.86 -16.69
N PHE A 77 -16.54 3.85 -16.79
CA PHE A 77 -16.18 2.51 -17.27
C PHE A 77 -16.54 2.39 -18.75
N HIS A 78 -15.53 2.14 -19.58
CA HIS A 78 -15.70 1.84 -20.99
C HIS A 78 -15.64 0.33 -21.19
N VAL A 79 -16.79 -0.31 -21.37
CA VAL A 79 -16.91 -1.74 -21.64
C VAL A 79 -16.84 -1.96 -23.15
N ILE A 80 -15.78 -2.62 -23.60
CA ILE A 80 -15.59 -2.99 -25.00
C ILE A 80 -15.92 -4.48 -25.16
N HIS A 81 -16.76 -4.83 -26.13
CA HIS A 81 -17.24 -6.21 -26.29
C HIS A 81 -17.45 -6.62 -27.75
N ASN A 82 -17.35 -7.91 -28.06
CA ASN A 82 -17.62 -8.44 -29.40
C ASN A 82 -19.13 -8.72 -29.63
N ARG A 83 -19.81 -9.22 -28.59
CA ARG A 83 -21.27 -9.47 -28.58
C ARG A 83 -21.88 -8.89 -27.31
N SER A 84 -23.11 -8.40 -27.41
CA SER A 84 -23.81 -7.81 -26.26
C SER A 84 -24.07 -8.83 -25.15
N THR A 85 -24.24 -10.10 -25.49
CA THR A 85 -24.41 -11.21 -24.53
C THR A 85 -23.18 -11.47 -23.67
N ASP A 86 -21.99 -11.09 -24.16
CA ASP A 86 -20.71 -11.37 -23.52
C ASP A 86 -20.23 -10.17 -22.68
N SER A 87 -21.04 -9.10 -22.62
CA SER A 87 -20.72 -7.88 -21.88
C SER A 87 -20.90 -8.07 -20.39
N ILE A 88 -19.96 -7.52 -19.61
CA ILE A 88 -20.11 -7.49 -18.15
C ILE A 88 -21.31 -6.63 -17.74
N SER A 89 -22.01 -7.09 -16.72
CA SER A 89 -23.16 -6.36 -16.17
C SER A 89 -22.74 -5.14 -15.35
N ALA A 90 -23.63 -4.15 -15.25
CA ALA A 90 -23.43 -3.00 -14.36
C ALA A 90 -23.22 -3.42 -12.89
N ALA A 91 -23.82 -4.53 -12.45
CA ALA A 91 -23.60 -5.09 -11.12
C ALA A 91 -22.15 -5.56 -10.91
N GLN A 92 -21.54 -6.19 -11.92
CA GLN A 92 -20.13 -6.58 -11.86
C GLN A 92 -19.20 -5.35 -11.83
N ILE A 93 -19.54 -4.29 -12.57
CA ILE A 93 -18.81 -3.01 -12.50
C ILE A 93 -18.92 -2.40 -11.10
N GLN A 94 -20.10 -2.49 -10.47
CA GLN A 94 -20.31 -2.01 -9.10
C GLN A 94 -19.48 -2.79 -8.07
N THR A 95 -19.24 -4.09 -8.30
CA THR A 95 -18.30 -4.87 -7.49
C THR A 95 -16.88 -4.28 -7.58
N GLN A 96 -16.41 -3.94 -8.78
CA GLN A 96 -15.10 -3.31 -8.94
C GLN A 96 -15.03 -1.93 -8.27
N MET A 97 -16.10 -1.12 -8.38
CA MET A 97 -16.22 0.14 -7.67
C MET A 97 -16.12 -0.03 -6.15
N THR A 98 -16.70 -1.12 -5.63
CA THR A 98 -16.63 -1.46 -4.20
C THR A 98 -15.19 -1.76 -3.79
N VAL A 99 -14.50 -2.64 -4.52
CA VAL A 99 -13.09 -2.99 -4.27
C VAL A 99 -12.18 -1.75 -4.28
N LEU A 100 -12.33 -0.85 -5.26
CA LEU A 100 -11.56 0.40 -5.30
C LEU A 100 -11.75 1.24 -4.03
N ASN A 101 -12.99 1.38 -3.55
CA ASN A 101 -13.26 2.13 -2.33
C ASN A 101 -12.75 1.40 -1.08
N GLU A 102 -12.80 0.06 -1.05
CA GLU A 102 -12.24 -0.73 0.04
C GLU A 102 -10.73 -0.52 0.17
N ASP A 103 -10.02 -0.65 -0.95
CA ASP A 103 -8.56 -0.50 -1.05
C ASP A 103 -8.10 0.91 -0.67
N PHE A 104 -8.70 1.94 -1.28
CA PHE A 104 -8.22 3.31 -1.12
C PHE A 104 -8.72 4.00 0.17
N ARG A 105 -9.75 3.45 0.81
CA ARG A 105 -10.19 3.88 2.15
C ARG A 105 -9.69 2.98 3.27
N LYS A 106 -8.95 1.92 2.96
CA LYS A 106 -8.51 0.92 3.95
C LYS A 106 -9.69 0.46 4.79
N LYS A 107 -10.77 0.02 4.15
CA LYS A 107 -12.04 -0.29 4.82
C LYS A 107 -11.86 -1.48 5.76
N ALA A 108 -12.28 -1.33 7.01
CA ALA A 108 -12.23 -2.42 8.00
C ALA A 108 -13.03 -3.65 7.52
N SER A 109 -12.59 -4.84 7.95
CA SER A 109 -13.22 -6.13 7.61
C SER A 109 -13.23 -6.48 6.11
N THR A 110 -12.31 -5.89 5.34
CA THR A 110 -12.05 -6.23 3.94
C THR A 110 -10.56 -6.60 3.77
N PRO A 111 -10.16 -7.29 2.70
CA PRO A 111 -8.75 -7.55 2.42
C PRO A 111 -7.88 -6.28 2.37
N ALA A 112 -8.48 -5.13 2.10
CA ALA A 112 -7.80 -3.83 2.11
C ALA A 112 -7.33 -3.35 3.49
N PHE A 113 -7.84 -3.93 4.59
CA PHE A 113 -7.45 -3.59 5.97
C PHE A 113 -6.07 -4.17 6.35
N GLY A 114 -5.08 -4.03 5.48
CA GLY A 114 -3.71 -4.47 5.69
C GLY A 114 -2.81 -3.42 6.33
N SER A 115 -1.49 -3.58 6.12
CA SER A 115 -0.46 -2.66 6.61
C SER A 115 -0.41 -1.31 5.88
N GLY A 116 -1.25 -1.11 4.85
CA GLY A 116 -1.39 0.15 4.11
C GLY A 116 -1.98 1.29 4.95
N VAL A 117 -2.16 2.44 4.30
CA VAL A 117 -2.73 3.68 4.87
C VAL A 117 -4.04 4.04 4.18
N ASP A 118 -4.96 4.69 4.91
CA ASP A 118 -6.13 5.34 4.28
C ASP A 118 -5.64 6.51 3.42
N ALA A 119 -5.87 6.42 2.11
CA ALA A 119 -5.49 7.43 1.13
C ALA A 119 -6.48 8.60 1.08
N ASN A 120 -7.64 8.48 1.74
CA ASN A 120 -8.75 9.43 1.65
C ASN A 120 -9.20 9.68 0.20
N ILE A 121 -9.31 8.63 -0.60
CA ILE A 121 -9.82 8.69 -1.98
C ILE A 121 -11.09 7.84 -2.06
N GLU A 122 -12.15 8.41 -2.63
CA GLU A 122 -13.40 7.71 -2.91
C GLU A 122 -13.74 7.79 -4.39
N PHE A 123 -14.16 6.67 -4.95
CA PHE A 123 -14.55 6.54 -6.34
C PHE A 123 -16.06 6.45 -6.44
N HIS A 124 -16.60 7.17 -7.42
CA HIS A 124 -18.03 7.21 -7.72
C HIS A 124 -18.21 7.14 -9.24
N LEU A 125 -19.31 6.56 -9.72
CA LEU A 125 -19.62 6.64 -11.15
C LEU A 125 -19.87 8.09 -11.53
N ALA A 126 -19.34 8.52 -12.68
CA ALA A 126 -19.64 9.83 -13.21
C ALA A 126 -21.14 9.97 -13.46
N THR A 127 -21.73 11.08 -13.01
CA THR A 127 -23.16 11.39 -13.21
C THR A 127 -23.39 12.36 -14.35
N ARG A 128 -22.31 12.97 -14.88
CA ARG A 128 -22.33 13.84 -16.05
C ARG A 128 -21.23 13.45 -17.03
N ASP A 129 -21.53 13.51 -18.32
CA ASP A 129 -20.57 13.32 -19.40
C ASP A 129 -19.78 14.64 -19.69
N PRO A 130 -18.80 14.64 -20.60
CA PRO A 130 -18.04 15.84 -20.94
C PRO A 130 -18.88 16.99 -21.52
N GLN A 131 -20.07 16.70 -22.07
CA GLN A 131 -21.00 17.70 -22.58
C GLN A 131 -21.97 18.21 -21.49
N GLY A 132 -21.92 17.63 -20.29
CA GLY A 132 -22.72 18.00 -19.13
C GLY A 132 -24.07 17.27 -19.02
N PHE A 133 -24.38 16.34 -19.93
CA PHE A 133 -25.60 15.54 -19.88
C PHE A 133 -25.52 14.44 -18.83
N LEU A 134 -26.67 13.99 -18.34
CA LEU A 134 -26.74 12.91 -17.36
C LEU A 134 -26.24 11.59 -17.96
N THR A 135 -25.42 10.87 -17.20
CA THR A 135 -24.89 9.56 -17.58
C THR A 135 -24.89 8.61 -16.38
N THR A 136 -24.83 7.31 -16.66
CA THR A 136 -24.60 6.26 -15.66
C THR A 136 -23.12 6.09 -15.33
N GLY A 137 -22.22 6.73 -16.09
CA GLY A 137 -20.78 6.53 -15.98
C GLY A 137 -20.30 5.20 -16.56
N ILE A 138 -21.13 4.53 -17.36
CA ILE A 138 -20.80 3.25 -18.01
C ILE A 138 -21.17 3.36 -19.49
N THR A 139 -20.23 3.06 -20.38
CA THR A 139 -20.47 2.99 -21.83
C THR A 139 -20.18 1.59 -22.34
N TYR A 140 -21.01 1.10 -23.27
CA TYR A 140 -20.81 -0.17 -23.95
C TYR A 140 -20.50 0.10 -25.42
N THR A 141 -19.34 -0.37 -25.87
CA THR A 141 -18.86 -0.18 -27.24
C THR A 141 -18.58 -1.53 -27.87
N LYS A 142 -19.19 -1.79 -29.01
CA LYS A 142 -18.93 -3.01 -29.77
C LYS A 142 -17.62 -2.86 -30.55
N ASP A 143 -16.71 -3.81 -30.41
CA ASP A 143 -15.53 -3.88 -31.28
C ASP A 143 -15.96 -4.30 -32.69
N SER A 144 -15.54 -3.53 -33.70
CA SER A 144 -16.08 -3.59 -35.07
C SER A 144 -15.32 -4.56 -35.96
#